data_AF-A0A4V1Q3M4-F1
#
_entry.id   AF-A0A4V1Q3M4-F1
#
_cell.length_a   1.000
_cell.length_b   1.000
_cell.length_c   1.000
_cell.angle_alpha   90.00
_cell.angle_beta   90.00
_cell.angle_gamma   90.00
#
_symmetry.space_group_name_H-M   'P 1'
#
loop_
_entity.id
_entity.type
_entity.pdbx_description
1 polymer ?
#
loop_
_entity_poly.entity_id
_entity_poly.type
_entity_poly.pdbx_seq_one_letter_code
_entity_poly.pdbx_strand_id
1 'polypeptide(L)'
;MSRNYYANSRSQAADNQDALIRMRCILKNQLKQAQLPNMPAGFPFHFVANGQGSAFLSQGPYEFPQEICTSAYGGYAQSQTAIFSFTDPATSLRSRGCDKYVWRISLPIVEAGQHPDSRVVVAEVQVDTSVMRSKYGDQYLGKDPRIICNTLAMALEYGVKVTIALADDDLITAFQLRGMKRPASVGDIIFIGINQNGQHQILNILDGRGYYVKFSASP
;
A
#
# COMPACT_ATOMS: atom_id res chain seq x y z
N MET A 1 33.30 -27.50 19.91
CA MET A 1 32.81 -27.43 18.52
C MET A 1 31.63 -26.46 18.40
N SER A 2 31.81 -25.17 18.73
CA SER A 2 30.67 -24.23 18.87
C SER A 2 30.86 -22.86 18.21
N ARG A 3 31.87 -22.69 17.35
CA ARG A 3 32.18 -21.40 16.70
C ARG A 3 31.56 -21.19 15.31
N ASN A 4 30.99 -22.23 14.68
CA ASN A 4 30.50 -22.14 13.30
C ASN A 4 29.00 -21.86 13.14
N TYR A 5 28.19 -21.95 14.20
CA TYR A 5 26.74 -21.70 14.09
C TYR A 5 26.39 -20.21 14.01
N TYR A 6 27.07 -19.35 14.76
CA TYR A 6 26.76 -17.91 14.78
C TYR A 6 27.16 -17.15 13.52
N ALA A 7 28.18 -17.61 12.79
CA ALA A 7 28.59 -16.99 11.53
C ALA A 7 27.56 -17.25 10.41
N ASN A 8 26.95 -18.43 10.39
CA ASN A 8 25.99 -18.84 9.36
C ASN A 8 24.65 -18.11 9.50
N SER A 9 24.18 -17.90 10.74
CA SER A 9 22.93 -17.17 11.02
C SER A 9 23.00 -15.70 10.62
N ARG A 10 24.19 -15.08 10.75
CA ARG A 10 24.40 -13.66 10.43
C ARG A 10 24.47 -13.40 8.91
N SER A 11 25.04 -14.33 8.15
CA SER A 11 25.03 -14.28 6.68
C SER A 11 23.61 -14.44 6.15
N GLN A 12 22.87 -15.43 6.68
CA GLN A 12 21.50 -15.72 6.23
C GLN A 12 20.53 -14.56 6.51
N ALA A 13 20.64 -13.91 7.67
CA ALA A 13 19.82 -12.74 7.98
C ALA A 13 20.10 -11.55 7.04
N ALA A 14 21.37 -11.32 6.69
CA ALA A 14 21.75 -10.28 5.73
C ALA A 14 21.22 -10.59 4.32
N ASP A 15 21.34 -11.84 3.87
CA ASP A 15 20.84 -12.29 2.56
C ASP A 15 19.31 -12.15 2.44
N ASN A 16 18.59 -12.42 3.54
CA ASN A 16 17.13 -12.28 3.61
C ASN A 16 16.70 -10.81 3.59
N GLN A 17 17.42 -9.94 4.28
CA GLN A 17 17.16 -8.50 4.27
C GLN A 17 17.43 -7.91 2.87
N ASP A 18 18.50 -8.33 2.21
CA ASP A 18 18.81 -7.92 0.84
C ASP A 18 17.77 -8.43 -0.17
N ALA A 19 17.25 -9.64 0.02
CA ALA A 19 16.15 -10.16 -0.79
C ALA A 19 14.88 -9.32 -0.63
N LEU A 20 14.52 -8.95 0.60
CA LEU A 20 13.38 -8.07 0.87
C LEU A 20 13.55 -6.69 0.22
N ILE A 21 14.76 -6.10 0.30
CA ILE A 21 15.06 -4.82 -0.35
C ILE A 21 14.89 -4.93 -1.87
N ARG A 22 15.42 -5.99 -2.49
CA ARG A 22 15.27 -6.23 -3.94
C ARG A 22 13.80 -6.38 -4.33
N MET A 23 13.03 -7.18 -3.60
CA MET A 23 11.60 -7.36 -3.86
C MET A 23 10.83 -6.04 -3.76
N ARG A 24 11.08 -5.25 -2.72
CA ARG A 24 10.46 -3.91 -2.57
C ARG A 24 10.79 -3.00 -3.74
N CYS A 25 12.04 -3.03 -4.22
CA CYS A 25 12.47 -2.22 -5.37
C CYS A 25 11.75 -2.63 -6.67
N ILE A 26 11.67 -3.94 -6.96
CA ILE A 26 10.95 -4.46 -8.14
C ILE A 26 9.48 -4.07 -8.08
N LEU A 27 8.81 -4.34 -6.95
CA LEU A 27 7.41 -3.99 -6.76
C LEU A 27 7.17 -2.48 -6.89
N LYS A 28 8.03 -1.65 -6.30
CA LYS A 28 7.94 -0.19 -6.41
C LYS A 28 7.94 0.25 -7.88
N ASN A 29 8.83 -0.31 -8.69
CA ASN A 29 8.93 0.04 -10.11
C ASN A 29 7.70 -0.41 -10.90
N GLN A 30 7.23 -1.64 -10.68
CA GLN A 30 5.99 -2.16 -11.28
C GLN A 30 4.78 -1.30 -10.93
N LEU A 31 4.68 -0.90 -9.66
CA LEU A 31 3.60 -0.05 -9.16
C LEU A 31 3.64 1.37 -9.75
N LYS A 32 4.82 2.01 -9.83
CA LYS A 32 4.97 3.33 -10.45
C LYS A 32 4.56 3.34 -11.92
N GLN A 33 4.66 2.20 -12.60
CA GLN A 33 4.23 2.03 -13.98
C GLN A 33 2.77 1.55 -14.11
N ALA A 34 2.11 1.22 -12.99
CA ALA A 34 0.83 0.50 -12.96
C ALA A 34 0.83 -0.77 -13.84
N GLN A 35 1.98 -1.45 -13.91
CA GLN A 35 2.21 -2.66 -14.69
C GLN A 35 2.41 -3.84 -13.73
N LEU A 36 1.29 -4.36 -13.25
CA LEU A 36 1.24 -5.58 -12.45
C LEU A 36 0.63 -6.69 -13.33
N PRO A 37 1.41 -7.71 -13.75
CA PRO A 37 0.93 -8.77 -14.64
C PRO A 37 -0.40 -9.43 -14.23
N ASN A 38 -0.59 -9.64 -12.92
CA ASN A 38 -1.77 -10.34 -12.39
C ASN A 38 -2.83 -9.37 -11.84
N MET A 39 -2.76 -8.08 -12.19
CA MET A 39 -3.71 -7.08 -11.72
C MET A 39 -5.13 -7.41 -12.19
N PRO A 40 -6.14 -7.40 -11.29
CA PRO A 40 -7.50 -7.68 -11.69
C PRO A 40 -8.02 -6.59 -12.63
N ALA A 41 -8.83 -7.01 -13.60
CA ALA A 41 -9.60 -6.07 -14.40
C ALA A 41 -10.51 -5.25 -13.46
N GLY A 42 -10.47 -3.93 -13.57
CA GLY A 42 -11.22 -3.01 -12.71
C GLY A 42 -10.48 -2.52 -11.46
N PHE A 43 -9.17 -2.78 -11.33
CA PHE A 43 -8.35 -2.22 -10.24
C PHE A 43 -8.55 -0.70 -10.12
N PRO A 44 -8.75 -0.14 -8.91
CA PRO A 44 -8.45 -0.73 -7.58
C PRO A 44 -9.56 -1.59 -6.98
N PHE A 45 -10.58 -1.93 -7.75
CA PHE A 45 -11.60 -2.91 -7.41
C PHE A 45 -11.41 -4.17 -8.27
N HIS A 46 -12.48 -4.92 -8.52
CA HIS A 46 -12.43 -6.04 -9.47
C HIS A 46 -13.80 -6.31 -10.09
N PHE A 47 -13.80 -6.83 -11.31
CA PHE A 47 -15.03 -7.31 -11.94
C PHE A 47 -15.43 -8.70 -11.42
N VAL A 48 -16.71 -8.89 -11.14
CA VAL A 48 -17.32 -10.17 -10.76
C VAL A 48 -18.44 -10.51 -11.74
N ALA A 49 -18.56 -11.79 -12.09
CA ALA A 49 -19.64 -12.27 -12.94
C ALA A 49 -20.97 -12.26 -12.17
N ASN A 50 -22.04 -11.71 -12.78
CA ASN A 50 -23.37 -11.69 -12.16
C ASN A 50 -24.23 -12.94 -12.44
N GLY A 51 -23.62 -14.00 -13.00
CA GLY A 51 -24.33 -15.23 -13.39
C GLY A 51 -25.23 -15.10 -14.63
N GLN A 52 -25.40 -13.90 -15.19
CA GLN A 52 -26.23 -13.63 -16.38
C GLN A 52 -25.39 -13.33 -17.63
N GLY A 53 -24.11 -13.70 -17.62
CA GLY A 53 -23.17 -13.43 -18.72
C GLY A 53 -22.65 -12.00 -18.77
N SER A 54 -22.93 -11.18 -17.75
CA SER A 54 -22.36 -9.84 -17.62
C SER A 54 -21.46 -9.72 -16.38
N ALA A 55 -20.58 -8.73 -16.40
CA ALA A 55 -19.69 -8.43 -15.29
C ALA A 55 -20.06 -7.08 -14.67
N PHE A 56 -19.94 -6.97 -13.35
CA PHE A 56 -20.12 -5.73 -12.63
C PHE A 56 -18.89 -5.45 -11.75
N LEU A 57 -18.63 -4.18 -11.48
CA LEU A 57 -17.52 -3.76 -10.63
C LEU A 57 -17.89 -4.00 -9.16
N SER A 58 -17.19 -4.94 -8.51
CA SER A 58 -17.38 -5.29 -7.12
C SER A 58 -16.43 -4.50 -6.22
N GLN A 59 -16.98 -3.85 -5.20
CA GLN A 59 -16.21 -3.25 -4.11
C GLN A 59 -16.00 -4.23 -2.96
N GLY A 60 -16.24 -5.53 -3.17
CA GLY A 60 -15.99 -6.58 -2.19
C GLY A 60 -14.50 -6.92 -2.03
N PRO A 61 -14.12 -7.61 -0.96
CA PRO A 61 -12.72 -7.97 -0.70
C PRO A 61 -12.20 -8.94 -1.77
N TYR A 62 -10.94 -8.80 -2.13
CA TYR A 62 -10.27 -9.70 -3.07
C TYR A 62 -8.76 -9.76 -2.78
N GLU A 63 -8.12 -10.79 -3.31
CA GLU A 63 -6.66 -10.93 -3.30
C GLU A 63 -6.16 -11.47 -4.63
N PHE A 64 -4.93 -11.10 -5.00
CA PHE A 64 -4.25 -11.67 -6.16
C PHE A 64 -2.75 -11.82 -5.91
N PRO A 65 -2.13 -12.91 -6.40
CA PRO A 65 -0.70 -13.13 -6.30
C PRO A 65 0.06 -12.36 -7.39
N GLN A 66 1.21 -11.80 -7.05
CA GLN A 66 2.16 -11.21 -7.98
C GLN A 66 3.51 -11.91 -7.83
N GLU A 67 3.94 -12.56 -8.90
CA GLU A 67 5.26 -13.21 -8.94
C GLU A 67 6.37 -12.15 -9.08
N ILE A 68 7.46 -12.37 -8.34
CA ILE A 68 8.65 -11.54 -8.31
C ILE A 68 9.86 -12.44 -8.59
N CYS A 69 10.45 -12.27 -9.76
CA CYS A 69 11.69 -12.93 -10.11
C CYS A 69 12.87 -12.10 -9.59
N THR A 70 13.63 -12.65 -8.66
CA THR A 70 14.89 -12.07 -8.19
C THR A 70 16.07 -12.89 -8.72
N SER A 71 17.09 -12.22 -9.26
CA SER A 71 18.36 -12.87 -9.57
C SER A 71 19.14 -13.07 -8.26
N ALA A 72 19.41 -14.31 -7.87
CA ALA A 72 20.29 -14.58 -6.73
C ALA A 72 21.76 -14.55 -7.16
N TYR A 73 22.65 -14.23 -6.21
CA TYR A 73 24.09 -14.44 -6.39
C TYR A 73 24.34 -15.94 -6.66
N GLY A 74 24.89 -16.25 -7.84
CA GLY A 74 25.10 -17.64 -8.28
C GLY A 74 24.26 -18.07 -9.50
N GLY A 75 23.47 -17.17 -10.09
CA GLY A 75 22.85 -17.38 -11.41
C GLY A 75 21.51 -18.12 -11.43
N TYR A 76 21.02 -18.58 -10.27
CA TYR A 76 19.67 -19.13 -10.16
C TYR A 76 18.65 -18.02 -9.90
N ALA A 77 17.60 -17.94 -10.72
CA ALA A 77 16.48 -17.05 -10.48
C ALA A 77 15.60 -17.64 -9.36
N GLN A 78 15.34 -16.86 -8.31
CA GLN A 78 14.38 -17.22 -7.27
C GLN A 78 13.09 -16.46 -7.54
N SER A 79 11.99 -17.21 -7.79
CA SER A 79 10.65 -16.65 -7.86
C SER A 79 10.04 -16.62 -6.46
N GLN A 80 9.55 -15.47 -6.03
CA GLN A 80 8.78 -15.30 -4.79
C GLN A 80 7.45 -14.63 -5.11
N THR A 81 6.43 -14.91 -4.31
CA THR A 81 5.07 -14.40 -4.57
C THR A 81 4.68 -13.37 -3.53
N ALA A 82 4.46 -12.13 -3.98
CA ALA A 82 3.78 -11.12 -3.18
C ALA A 82 2.27 -11.29 -3.29
N ILE A 83 1.54 -11.04 -2.20
CA ILE A 83 0.07 -10.97 -2.25
C ILE A 83 -0.38 -9.52 -2.14
N PHE A 84 -1.19 -9.14 -3.11
CA PHE A 84 -1.99 -7.93 -3.05
C PHE A 84 -3.37 -8.29 -2.52
N SER A 85 -3.83 -7.56 -1.51
CA SER A 85 -5.18 -7.74 -0.98
C SER A 85 -5.90 -6.42 -0.82
N PHE A 86 -7.20 -6.49 -0.97
CA PHE A 86 -8.13 -5.39 -0.76
C PHE A 86 -9.22 -5.83 0.21
N THR A 87 -9.54 -4.96 1.16
CA THR A 87 -10.67 -5.15 2.08
C THR A 87 -11.51 -3.89 2.16
N ASP A 88 -12.83 -4.05 2.12
CA ASP A 88 -13.79 -2.98 2.28
C ASP A 88 -14.12 -2.70 3.76
N PRO A 89 -14.73 -1.54 4.07
CA PRO A 89 -15.11 -1.18 5.43
C PRO A 89 -16.11 -2.15 6.08
N ALA A 90 -17.00 -2.79 5.33
CA ALA A 90 -18.02 -3.69 5.88
C ALA A 90 -17.41 -5.03 6.31
N THR A 91 -16.39 -5.52 5.61
CA THR A 91 -15.65 -6.72 6.07
C THR A 91 -14.90 -6.47 7.38
N SER A 92 -14.61 -5.20 7.70
CA SER A 92 -13.93 -4.80 8.94
C SER A 92 -14.82 -4.76 10.19
N LEU A 93 -16.11 -5.09 10.11
CA LEU A 93 -17.10 -4.98 11.22
C LEU A 93 -16.72 -5.68 12.53
N ARG A 94 -15.72 -6.58 12.55
CA ARG A 94 -15.15 -7.15 13.79
C ARG A 94 -14.22 -6.17 14.54
N SER A 95 -13.77 -5.13 13.86
CA SER A 95 -12.96 -4.03 14.37
C SER A 95 -13.84 -2.78 14.41
N ARG A 96 -14.48 -2.51 15.56
CA ARG A 96 -15.27 -1.29 15.77
C ARG A 96 -14.48 -0.06 15.29
N GLY A 97 -14.98 0.61 14.25
CA GLY A 97 -14.49 1.91 13.81
C GLY A 97 -13.53 1.95 12.61
N CYS A 98 -13.37 0.87 11.83
CA CYS A 98 -12.59 0.94 10.59
C CYS A 98 -13.47 1.31 9.38
N ASP A 99 -13.74 2.60 9.20
CA ASP A 99 -14.51 3.17 8.08
C ASP A 99 -13.66 3.36 6.80
N LYS A 100 -12.71 2.45 6.56
CA LYS A 100 -11.65 2.62 5.55
C LYS A 100 -11.58 1.45 4.60
N TYR A 101 -11.36 1.78 3.35
CA TYR A 101 -10.94 0.84 2.31
C TYR A 101 -9.44 0.62 2.45
N VAL A 102 -8.98 -0.63 2.37
CA VAL A 102 -7.57 -0.96 2.64
C VAL A 102 -7.00 -1.81 1.52
N TRP A 103 -5.89 -1.35 0.94
CA TRP A 103 -5.04 -2.12 0.02
C TRP A 103 -3.72 -2.45 0.70
N ARG A 104 -3.29 -3.70 0.58
CA ARG A 104 -2.06 -4.22 1.23
C ARG A 104 -1.19 -4.99 0.25
N ILE A 105 0.11 -4.94 0.51
CA ILE A 105 1.10 -5.81 -0.11
C ILE A 105 1.77 -6.61 1.00
N SER A 106 1.71 -7.93 0.87
CA SER A 106 2.37 -8.86 1.80
C SER A 106 3.46 -9.63 1.08
N LEU A 107 4.65 -9.70 1.70
CA LEU A 107 5.78 -10.49 1.22
C LEU A 107 5.99 -11.71 2.13
N PRO A 108 6.52 -12.82 1.59
CA PRO A 108 6.88 -13.98 2.41
C PRO A 108 7.99 -13.61 3.41
N ILE A 109 7.90 -14.15 4.62
CA ILE A 109 8.97 -14.04 5.61
C ILE A 109 9.96 -15.16 5.32
N VAL A 110 11.16 -14.80 4.86
CA VAL A 110 12.26 -15.75 4.67
C VAL A 110 12.98 -15.87 6.01
N GLU A 111 12.43 -16.64 6.95
CA GLU A 111 13.12 -16.99 8.21
C GLU A 111 13.23 -18.51 8.35
N ALA A 112 14.41 -18.99 8.76
CA ALA A 112 14.67 -20.40 8.95
C ALA A 112 13.79 -20.96 10.08
N GLY A 113 12.79 -21.79 9.73
CA GLY A 113 11.92 -22.48 10.67
C GLY A 113 10.51 -21.92 10.84
N GLN A 114 10.14 -20.86 10.10
CA GLN A 114 8.75 -20.40 10.06
C GLN A 114 7.89 -21.16 9.04
N HIS A 115 6.58 -21.21 9.28
CA HIS A 115 5.59 -21.85 8.40
C HIS A 115 5.69 -21.26 6.99
N PRO A 116 5.57 -22.06 5.90
CA PRO A 116 5.66 -21.61 4.52
C PRO A 116 4.66 -20.50 4.12
N ASP A 117 3.70 -20.16 4.98
CA ASP A 117 2.67 -19.14 4.76
C ASP A 117 2.88 -17.88 5.61
N SER A 118 3.96 -17.76 6.39
CA SER A 118 4.20 -16.55 7.17
C SER A 118 4.54 -15.38 6.24
N ARG A 119 3.79 -14.28 6.40
CA ARG A 119 3.88 -13.10 5.54
C ARG A 119 3.91 -11.83 6.36
N VAL A 120 4.64 -10.84 5.86
CA VAL A 120 4.74 -9.51 6.45
C VAL A 120 4.12 -8.48 5.51
N VAL A 121 3.26 -7.62 6.06
CA VAL A 121 2.73 -6.47 5.32
C VAL A 121 3.85 -5.46 5.14
N VAL A 122 4.23 -5.19 3.89
CA VAL A 122 5.32 -4.27 3.55
C VAL A 122 4.83 -2.93 3.03
N ALA A 123 3.56 -2.84 2.64
CA ALA A 123 2.89 -1.59 2.29
C ALA A 123 1.40 -1.70 2.57
N GLU A 124 0.82 -0.59 3.03
CA GLU A 124 -0.61 -0.46 3.31
C GLU A 124 -1.08 0.94 2.92
N VAL A 125 -2.18 1.00 2.19
CA VAL A 125 -2.91 2.23 1.85
C VAL A 125 -4.31 2.11 2.40
N GLN A 126 -4.70 3.05 3.24
CA GLN A 126 -6.05 3.21 3.77
C GLN A 126 -6.70 4.41 3.11
N VAL A 127 -7.97 4.29 2.73
CA VAL A 127 -8.75 5.39 2.17
C VAL A 127 -10.05 5.52 2.93
N ASP A 128 -10.28 6.70 3.50
CA ASP A 128 -11.49 6.96 4.29
C ASP A 128 -12.74 6.88 3.40
N THR A 129 -13.84 6.35 3.95
CA THR A 129 -15.13 6.28 3.22
C THR A 129 -15.61 7.64 2.75
N SER A 130 -15.30 8.71 3.49
CA SER A 130 -15.62 10.08 3.12
C SER A 130 -14.91 10.51 1.83
N VAL A 131 -13.63 10.13 1.65
CA VAL A 131 -12.87 10.35 0.41
C VAL A 131 -13.49 9.56 -0.74
N MET A 132 -13.84 8.29 -0.53
CA MET A 132 -14.46 7.46 -1.56
C MET A 132 -15.83 7.97 -2.01
N ARG A 133 -16.57 8.64 -1.11
CA ARG A 133 -17.86 9.29 -1.40
C ARG A 133 -17.72 10.70 -1.99
N SER A 134 -16.51 11.25 -2.01
CA SER A 134 -16.24 12.57 -2.58
C SER A 134 -16.15 12.54 -4.11
N LYS A 135 -16.09 13.72 -4.74
CA LYS A 135 -15.82 13.84 -6.18
C LYS A 135 -14.49 13.20 -6.57
N TYR A 136 -13.49 13.27 -5.70
CA TYR A 136 -12.19 12.63 -5.94
C TYR A 136 -12.32 11.10 -5.96
N GLY A 137 -13.11 10.54 -5.03
CA GLY A 137 -13.47 9.13 -4.99
C GLY A 137 -14.07 8.63 -6.31
N ASP A 138 -15.13 9.30 -6.75
CA ASP A 138 -15.90 8.91 -7.93
C ASP A 138 -15.17 9.15 -9.27
N GLN A 139 -14.47 10.28 -9.40
CA GLN A 139 -13.84 10.65 -10.68
C GLN A 139 -12.47 10.02 -10.87
N TYR A 140 -11.74 9.78 -9.79
CA TYR A 140 -10.32 9.45 -9.84
C TYR A 140 -10.02 8.12 -9.17
N LEU A 141 -10.21 8.00 -7.86
CA LEU A 141 -9.80 6.80 -7.12
C LEU A 141 -10.44 5.52 -7.67
N GLY A 142 -11.74 5.52 -7.95
CA GLY A 142 -12.44 4.33 -8.47
C GLY A 142 -12.16 3.99 -9.93
N LYS A 143 -11.48 4.87 -10.68
CA LYS A 143 -11.33 4.77 -12.15
C LYS A 143 -9.87 4.72 -12.61
N ASP A 144 -8.97 5.34 -11.85
CA ASP A 144 -7.56 5.42 -12.19
C ASP A 144 -6.73 4.50 -11.27
N PRO A 145 -6.29 3.33 -11.76
CA PRO A 145 -5.50 2.38 -10.96
C PRO A 145 -4.19 2.99 -10.48
N ARG A 146 -3.66 3.99 -11.20
CA ARG A 146 -2.35 4.60 -10.91
C ARG A 146 -2.34 5.30 -9.56
N ILE A 147 -3.49 5.77 -9.06
CA ILE A 147 -3.53 6.47 -7.78
C ILE A 147 -3.18 5.52 -6.65
N ILE A 148 -3.86 4.38 -6.55
CA ILE A 148 -3.57 3.36 -5.54
C ILE A 148 -2.20 2.73 -5.78
N CYS A 149 -1.82 2.44 -7.03
CA CYS A 149 -0.49 1.89 -7.34
C CYS A 149 0.64 2.84 -6.90
N ASN A 150 0.57 4.12 -7.27
CA ASN A 150 1.58 5.11 -6.85
C ASN A 150 1.59 5.30 -5.34
N THR A 151 0.43 5.24 -4.68
CA THR A 151 0.36 5.36 -3.22
C THR A 151 0.97 4.16 -2.52
N LEU A 152 0.76 2.95 -3.03
CA LEU A 152 1.44 1.74 -2.57
C LEU A 152 2.95 1.80 -2.83
N ALA A 153 3.38 2.35 -3.97
CA ALA A 153 4.79 2.58 -4.27
C ALA A 153 5.42 3.55 -3.26
N MET A 154 4.73 4.64 -2.90
CA MET A 154 5.17 5.56 -1.85
C MET A 154 5.23 4.88 -0.49
N ALA A 155 4.23 4.07 -0.13
CA ALA A 155 4.21 3.29 1.11
C ALA A 155 5.44 2.36 1.21
N LEU A 156 5.78 1.67 0.11
CA LEU A 156 6.98 0.83 0.02
C LEU A 156 8.28 1.64 0.13
N GLU A 157 8.34 2.78 -0.55
CA GLU A 157 9.54 3.64 -0.64
C GLU A 157 9.90 4.24 0.73
N TYR A 158 8.91 4.78 1.44
CA TYR A 158 9.13 5.41 2.75
C TYR A 158 8.99 4.43 3.92
N GLY A 159 8.54 3.20 3.70
CA GLY A 159 8.27 2.24 4.76
C GLY A 159 7.17 2.71 5.73
N VAL A 160 6.13 3.34 5.18
CA VAL A 160 5.02 3.93 5.94
C VAL A 160 3.69 3.31 5.54
N LYS A 161 2.73 3.33 6.46
CA LYS A 161 1.31 3.18 6.12
C LYS A 161 0.79 4.51 5.61
N VAL A 162 0.13 4.54 4.46
CA VAL A 162 -0.45 5.77 3.92
C VAL A 162 -1.95 5.79 4.18
N THR A 163 -2.49 6.91 4.64
CA THR A 163 -3.93 7.17 4.78
C THR A 163 -4.31 8.32 3.86
N ILE A 164 -5.29 8.12 2.99
CA ILE A 164 -5.91 9.16 2.17
C ILE A 164 -7.20 9.60 2.87
N ALA A 165 -7.23 10.86 3.30
CA ALA A 165 -8.31 11.43 4.10
C ALA A 165 -8.81 12.76 3.49
N LEU A 166 -10.04 13.14 3.84
CA LEU A 166 -10.53 14.51 3.64
C LEU A 166 -10.06 15.38 4.79
N ALA A 167 -9.59 16.58 4.48
CA ALA A 167 -9.23 17.58 5.46
C ALA A 167 -10.48 18.08 6.19
N ASP A 168 -10.55 17.89 7.50
CA ASP A 168 -11.52 18.54 8.37
C ASP A 168 -10.82 19.53 9.31
N ASP A 169 -11.63 20.29 10.06
CA ASP A 169 -11.11 21.29 10.99
C ASP A 169 -10.17 20.66 12.05
N ASP A 170 -10.49 19.46 12.53
CA ASP A 170 -9.70 18.76 13.55
C ASP A 170 -8.32 18.35 13.02
N LEU A 171 -8.26 17.77 11.82
CA LEU A 171 -7.03 17.36 11.17
C LEU A 171 -6.15 18.56 10.81
N ILE A 172 -6.75 19.65 10.31
CA ILE A 172 -6.04 20.89 10.01
C ILE A 172 -5.46 21.49 11.29
N THR A 173 -6.24 21.56 12.37
CA THR A 173 -5.79 22.05 13.67
C THR A 173 -4.63 21.21 14.20
N ALA A 174 -4.72 19.89 14.09
CA ALA A 174 -3.65 18.97 14.50
C ALA A 174 -2.34 19.22 13.72
N PHE A 175 -2.41 19.55 12.43
CA PHE A 175 -1.22 19.87 11.63
C PHE A 175 -0.61 21.23 11.98
N GLN A 176 -1.45 22.23 12.28
CA GLN A 176 -0.99 23.54 12.74
C GLN A 176 -0.24 23.44 14.07
N LEU A 177 -0.79 22.68 15.03
CA LEU A 177 -0.13 22.42 16.32
C LEU A 177 1.22 21.72 16.18
N ARG A 178 1.43 20.97 15.09
CA ARG A 178 2.71 20.32 14.75
C ARG A 178 3.66 21.21 13.95
N GLY A 179 3.33 22.49 13.77
CA GLY A 179 4.18 23.47 13.07
C GLY A 179 4.30 23.24 11.56
N MET A 180 3.35 22.52 10.95
CA MET A 180 3.39 22.24 9.52
C MET A 180 3.04 23.51 8.72
N LYS A 181 3.99 23.97 7.89
CA LYS A 181 3.95 25.26 7.18
C LYS A 181 2.89 25.39 6.07
N ARG A 182 2.05 24.37 5.82
CA ARG A 182 1.05 24.38 4.75
C ARG A 182 -0.33 24.05 5.32
N PRO A 183 -1.23 25.04 5.47
CA PRO A 183 -2.58 24.75 5.88
C PRO A 183 -3.31 24.13 4.69
N ALA A 184 -3.61 22.83 4.78
CA ALA A 184 -4.68 22.27 3.97
C ALA A 184 -5.97 23.05 4.26
N SER A 185 -6.82 23.21 3.25
CA SER A 185 -8.15 23.79 3.42
C SER A 185 -9.14 22.68 3.74
N VAL A 186 -10.20 22.97 4.51
CA VAL A 186 -11.28 22.01 4.74
C VAL A 186 -11.80 21.49 3.40
N GLY A 187 -11.92 20.17 3.28
CA GLY A 187 -12.31 19.47 2.07
C GLY A 187 -11.17 19.07 1.14
N ASP A 188 -9.93 19.52 1.36
CA ASP A 188 -8.76 19.05 0.61
C ASP A 188 -8.52 17.54 0.80
N ILE A 189 -7.91 16.89 -0.19
CA ILE A 189 -7.51 15.47 -0.09
C ILE A 189 -6.09 15.41 0.43
N ILE A 190 -5.87 14.75 1.56
CA ILE A 190 -4.56 14.68 2.22
C ILE A 190 -4.08 13.23 2.26
N PHE A 191 -2.82 13.03 1.88
CA PHE A 191 -2.10 11.77 1.99
C PHE A 191 -1.17 11.85 3.19
N ILE A 192 -1.42 11.02 4.20
CA ILE A 192 -0.71 11.01 5.48
C ILE A 192 0.06 9.69 5.59
N GLY A 193 1.38 9.76 5.65
CA GLY A 193 2.23 8.62 5.99
C GLY A 193 2.35 8.48 7.50
N ILE A 194 2.25 7.25 8.02
CA ILE A 194 2.50 6.90 9.41
C ILE A 194 3.62 5.87 9.43
N ASN A 195 4.76 6.21 10.01
CA ASN A 195 5.90 5.30 10.12
C ASN A 195 5.72 4.29 11.27
N GLN A 196 6.68 3.38 11.43
CA GLN A 196 6.66 2.34 12.47
C GLN A 196 6.68 2.91 13.90
N ASN A 197 7.16 4.14 14.08
CA ASN A 197 7.18 4.85 15.36
C ASN A 197 5.88 5.62 15.63
N GLY A 198 4.88 5.52 14.76
CA GLY A 198 3.63 6.27 14.85
C GLY A 198 3.77 7.76 14.53
N GLN A 199 4.90 8.19 13.96
CA GLN A 199 5.07 9.58 13.53
C GLN A 199 4.34 9.80 12.21
N HIS A 200 3.59 10.91 12.14
CA HIS A 200 2.85 11.27 10.93
C HIS A 200 3.67 12.23 10.08
N GLN A 201 3.64 12.03 8.78
CA GLN A 201 4.18 12.93 7.78
C GLN A 201 3.13 13.19 6.70
N ILE A 202 3.01 14.44 6.25
CA ILE A 202 2.20 14.75 5.07
C ILE A 202 3.03 14.36 3.85
N LEU A 203 2.44 13.57 2.96
CA LEU A 203 3.05 13.12 1.73
C LEU A 203 2.54 13.92 0.52
N ASN A 204 1.24 14.21 0.49
CA ASN A 204 0.61 14.92 -0.62
C ASN A 204 -0.64 15.67 -0.12
N ILE A 205 -0.93 16.82 -0.71
CA ILE A 205 -2.19 17.55 -0.53
C ILE A 205 -2.71 17.91 -1.91
N LEU A 206 -3.94 17.51 -2.20
CA LEU A 206 -4.69 17.93 -3.37
C LEU A 206 -5.80 18.89 -2.95
N ASP A 207 -6.25 19.76 -3.86
CA ASP A 207 -7.49 20.50 -3.64
C ASP A 207 -8.68 19.53 -3.44
N GLY A 208 -9.80 20.02 -2.90
CA GLY A 208 -10.97 19.17 -2.63
C GLY A 208 -11.64 18.54 -3.85
N ARG A 209 -11.17 18.85 -5.06
CA ARG A 209 -11.57 18.18 -6.31
C ARG A 209 -10.53 17.17 -6.80
N GLY A 210 -9.31 17.19 -6.26
CA GLY A 210 -8.19 16.36 -6.67
C GLY A 210 -7.52 16.80 -7.97
N TYR A 211 -7.81 18.01 -8.47
CA TYR A 211 -7.29 18.54 -9.73
C TYR A 211 -5.88 19.10 -9.58
N TYR A 212 -5.59 19.74 -8.44
CA TYR A 212 -4.35 20.47 -8.25
C TYR A 212 -3.56 19.97 -7.05
N VAL A 213 -2.29 19.64 -7.28
CA VAL A 213 -1.34 19.31 -6.21
C VAL A 213 -0.94 20.60 -5.50
N LYS A 214 -1.36 20.77 -4.25
CA LYS A 214 -0.97 21.88 -3.36
C LYS A 214 0.36 21.60 -2.66
N PHE A 215 0.67 20.33 -2.44
CA PHE A 215 1.92 19.89 -1.82
C PHE A 215 2.24 18.48 -2.24
N SER A 216 3.51 18.19 -2.53
CA SER A 216 4.04 16.84 -2.59
C SER A 216 5.37 16.84 -1.85
N ALA A 217 5.57 15.87 -0.96
CA ALA A 217 6.88 15.61 -0.40
C ALA A 217 7.82 15.19 -1.53
N SER A 218 9.03 15.74 -1.55
CA SER A 218 10.10 15.20 -2.37
C SER A 218 10.65 13.93 -1.69
N PRO A 219 10.97 12.87 -2.46
CA PRO A 219 11.70 11.72 -1.95
C PRO A 219 13.10 12.06 -1.45
#